data_AF-A0A2D7G0T6-F1
#
_entry.id   AF-A0A2D7G0T6-F1
#
_cell.length_a   1.000
_cell.length_b   1.000
_cell.length_c   1.000
_cell.angle_alpha   90.00
_cell.angle_beta   90.00
_cell.angle_gamma   90.00
#
_symmetry.space_group_name_H-M   'P 1'
#
loop_
_entity.id
_entity.type
_entity.pdbx_description
1 polymer ?
#
loop_
_entity_poly.entity_id
_entity_poly.type
_entity_poly.pdbx_seq_one_letter_code
_entity_poly.pdbx_strand_id
1 'polypeptide(L)'
;MNSQQITKAYVELCLKVQPDFYFVLNYQQHARRNPLSYEQLSAQVQKLFYRLECDEWGYEKRKLKQSGAKKCRIERAVCIECASLYHANVMMKRYGSQSDESLLAHIKRTWLDIQNRAGDWSDDYLFQLSGNQIKNQQAVSVYSNKDTAKANQRNEDVFCTKASFIRKHSNKR
;
A
#
# COMPACT_ATOMS: atom_id res chain seq x y z
N MET A 1 15.46 -10.74 10.35
CA MET A 1 14.34 -10.19 11.14
C MET A 1 13.33 -11.33 11.30
N ASN A 2 12.97 -11.72 12.52
CA ASN A 2 12.20 -12.95 12.73
C ASN A 2 10.75 -12.77 12.24
N SER A 3 10.17 -13.75 11.54
CA SER A 3 8.83 -13.64 10.90
C SER A 3 7.75 -13.19 11.91
N GLN A 4 7.81 -13.69 13.15
CA GLN A 4 6.92 -13.27 14.24
C GLN A 4 7.01 -11.77 14.58
N GLN A 5 8.19 -11.15 14.40
CA GLN A 5 8.38 -9.72 14.63
C GLN A 5 7.76 -8.88 13.50
N ILE A 6 7.79 -9.37 12.26
CA ILE A 6 7.18 -8.72 11.11
C ILE A 6 5.65 -8.80 11.21
N THR A 7 5.11 -9.98 11.53
CA THR A 7 3.67 -10.18 11.77
C THR A 7 3.17 -9.35 12.94
N LYS A 8 3.89 -9.34 14.07
CA LYS A 8 3.55 -8.49 15.23
C LYS A 8 3.61 -7.01 14.87
N ALA A 9 4.64 -6.58 14.13
CA ALA A 9 4.76 -5.21 13.66
C ALA A 9 3.60 -4.84 12.72
N TYR A 10 3.16 -5.73 11.82
CA TYR A 10 2.04 -5.51 10.91
C TYR A 10 0.69 -5.46 11.64
N VAL A 11 0.42 -6.39 12.55
CA VAL A 11 -0.80 -6.38 13.38
C VAL A 11 -0.83 -5.14 14.27
N GLU A 12 0.28 -4.79 14.93
CA GLU A 12 0.39 -3.54 15.68
C GLU A 12 0.23 -2.31 14.78
N LEU A 13 0.70 -2.38 13.53
CA LEU A 13 0.60 -1.31 12.55
C LEU A 13 -0.84 -1.15 12.09
N CYS A 14 -1.58 -2.20 11.78
CA CYS A 14 -3.01 -2.14 11.49
C CYS A 14 -3.81 -1.64 12.71
N LEU A 15 -3.47 -2.07 13.93
CA LEU A 15 -4.11 -1.60 15.15
C LEU A 15 -3.81 -0.11 15.44
N LYS A 16 -2.59 0.37 15.16
CA LYS A 16 -2.17 1.77 15.38
C LYS A 16 -2.65 2.70 14.27
N VAL A 17 -2.51 2.29 13.01
CA VAL A 17 -2.96 3.05 11.84
C VAL A 17 -4.47 3.12 11.82
N GLN A 18 -5.20 2.15 12.39
CA GLN A 18 -6.66 2.05 12.30
C GLN A 18 -7.14 2.36 10.87
N PRO A 19 -6.62 1.67 9.84
CA PRO A 19 -6.93 2.02 8.47
C PRO A 19 -8.46 2.07 8.29
N ASP A 20 -8.91 2.96 7.42
CA ASP A 20 -10.32 3.14 7.04
C ASP A 20 -10.49 3.04 5.52
N PHE A 21 -9.41 2.75 4.79
CA PHE A 21 -9.40 2.58 3.35
C PHE A 21 -8.51 1.40 2.93
N TYR A 22 -9.00 0.58 2.02
CA TYR A 22 -8.31 -0.61 1.52
C TYR A 22 -8.43 -0.72 0.00
N PHE A 23 -7.36 -1.14 -0.67
CA PHE A 23 -7.37 -1.49 -2.08
C PHE A 23 -6.22 -2.46 -2.43
N VAL A 24 -6.34 -3.13 -3.56
CA VAL A 24 -5.31 -4.03 -4.11
C VAL A 24 -4.76 -3.45 -5.40
N LEU A 25 -3.43 -3.54 -5.58
CA LEU A 25 -2.74 -3.17 -6.81
C LEU A 25 -2.18 -4.40 -7.51
N ASN A 26 -2.18 -4.38 -8.84
CA ASN A 26 -1.60 -5.44 -9.67
C ASN A 26 -2.25 -6.82 -9.45
N TYR A 27 -3.57 -6.83 -9.22
CA TYR A 27 -4.33 -8.02 -8.82
C TYR A 27 -4.31 -9.14 -9.88
N GLN A 28 -4.29 -8.82 -11.17
CA GLN A 28 -4.31 -9.82 -12.25
C GLN A 28 -3.32 -9.53 -13.38
N GLN A 29 -2.93 -10.59 -14.10
CA GLN A 29 -2.02 -10.49 -15.24
C GLN A 29 -2.68 -9.77 -16.40
N HIS A 30 -2.06 -8.69 -16.87
CA HIS A 30 -2.37 -8.19 -18.20
C HIS A 30 -1.75 -9.13 -19.24
N ALA A 31 -2.55 -9.71 -20.14
CA ALA A 31 -2.17 -10.78 -21.07
C ALA A 31 -0.95 -10.47 -21.98
N ARG A 32 -0.51 -9.21 -22.03
CA ARG A 32 0.58 -8.71 -22.88
C ARG A 32 1.82 -8.25 -22.12
N ARG A 33 1.95 -8.53 -20.82
CA ARG A 33 3.11 -8.07 -20.03
C ARG A 33 3.73 -9.15 -19.17
N ASN A 34 5.04 -8.99 -19.02
CA ASN A 34 5.83 -9.76 -18.07
C ASN A 34 5.37 -9.45 -16.64
N PRO A 35 5.28 -10.47 -15.78
CA PRO A 35 5.10 -10.31 -14.34
C PRO A 35 6.09 -9.30 -13.75
N LEU A 36 5.60 -8.44 -12.85
CA LEU A 36 6.48 -7.60 -12.03
C LEU A 36 7.15 -8.47 -10.97
N SER A 37 8.44 -8.23 -10.71
CA SER A 37 9.09 -8.76 -9.51
C SER A 37 8.62 -8.02 -8.25
N TYR A 38 8.88 -8.60 -7.08
CA TYR A 38 8.66 -7.96 -5.78
C TYR A 38 9.31 -6.57 -5.72
N GLU A 39 10.57 -6.45 -6.14
CA GLU A 39 11.34 -5.19 -6.10
C GLU A 39 10.74 -4.13 -7.01
N GLN A 40 10.31 -4.53 -8.21
CA GLN A 40 9.68 -3.64 -9.17
C GLN A 40 8.34 -3.13 -8.63
N LEU A 41 7.50 -4.04 -8.12
CA LEU A 41 6.22 -3.67 -7.52
C LEU A 41 6.43 -2.76 -6.29
N SER A 42 7.35 -3.12 -5.40
CA SER A 42 7.71 -2.31 -4.22
C SER A 42 8.15 -0.89 -4.60
N ALA A 43 8.99 -0.74 -5.64
CA ALA A 43 9.45 0.56 -6.11
C ALA A 43 8.31 1.39 -6.73
N GLN A 44 7.44 0.75 -7.51
CA GLN A 44 6.28 1.42 -8.10
C GLN A 44 5.26 1.88 -7.05
N VAL A 45 5.01 1.07 -6.02
CA VAL A 45 4.13 1.46 -4.90
C VAL A 45 4.74 2.64 -4.11
N GLN A 46 6.05 2.66 -3.91
CA GLN A 46 6.72 3.82 -3.30
C GLN A 46 6.53 5.09 -4.15
N LYS A 47 6.70 4.97 -5.47
CA LYS A 47 6.50 6.07 -6.43
C LYS A 47 5.05 6.56 -6.44
N LEU A 48 4.08 5.65 -6.36
CA LEU A 48 2.64 5.98 -6.26
C LEU A 48 2.40 6.91 -5.07
N PHE A 49 2.78 6.47 -3.88
CA PHE A 49 2.54 7.27 -2.69
C PHE A 49 3.36 8.56 -2.66
N TYR A 50 4.57 8.57 -3.21
CA TYR A 50 5.32 9.81 -3.34
C TYR A 50 4.55 10.85 -4.17
N ARG A 51 3.95 10.43 -5.30
CA ARG A 51 3.13 11.31 -6.15
C ARG A 51 1.87 11.76 -5.44
N LEU A 52 1.10 10.84 -4.83
CA LEU A 52 -0.10 11.18 -4.06
C LEU A 52 0.21 12.17 -2.93
N GLU A 53 1.32 11.96 -2.20
CA GLU A 53 1.80 12.87 -1.16
C GLU A 53 2.17 14.26 -1.73
N CYS A 54 2.74 14.32 -2.94
CA CYS A 54 3.05 15.59 -3.60
C CYS A 54 1.81 16.30 -4.14
N ASP A 55 0.82 15.56 -4.64
CA ASP A 55 -0.43 16.13 -5.13
C ASP A 55 -1.23 16.76 -3.97
N GLU A 56 -1.28 16.09 -2.81
CA GLU A 56 -2.02 16.55 -1.63
C GLU A 56 -1.33 17.74 -0.93
N TRP A 57 -0.02 17.67 -0.69
CA TRP A 57 0.68 18.66 0.13
C TRP A 57 1.61 19.59 -0.66
N GLY A 58 1.87 19.31 -1.94
CA GLY A 58 2.87 19.99 -2.74
C GLY A 58 4.28 19.40 -2.58
N TYR A 59 5.04 19.37 -3.68
CA TYR A 59 6.41 18.84 -3.74
C TYR A 59 7.35 19.47 -2.70
N GLU A 60 7.34 20.80 -2.61
CA GLU A 60 8.22 21.54 -1.70
C GLU A 60 7.90 21.24 -0.23
N LYS A 61 6.62 21.21 0.16
CA LYS A 61 6.23 20.85 1.53
C LYS A 61 6.58 19.40 1.86
N ARG A 62 6.57 18.51 0.86
CA ARG A 62 6.97 17.11 1.02
C ARG A 62 8.47 16.94 1.25
N LYS A 63 9.30 17.75 0.58
CA LYS A 63 10.76 17.79 0.75
C LYS A 63 11.20 18.53 2.02
N LEU A 64 10.68 19.73 2.27
CA LEU A 64 11.02 20.59 3.41
C LEU A 64 10.79 19.92 4.76
N LYS A 65 9.93 18.91 4.84
CA LYS A 65 9.60 18.18 6.08
C LYS A 65 10.34 16.86 6.26
N GLN A 66 11.24 16.49 5.34
CA GLN A 66 12.21 15.41 5.58
C GLN A 66 13.17 15.76 6.75
N SER A 67 13.26 17.05 7.13
CA SER A 67 14.10 17.60 8.20
C SER A 67 13.49 17.62 9.62
N GLY A 68 12.26 17.15 9.84
CA GLY A 68 11.76 16.85 11.20
C GLY A 68 10.39 17.40 11.64
N ALA A 69 9.70 18.23 10.86
CA ALA A 69 8.36 18.71 11.21
C ALA A 69 7.24 17.85 10.58
N LYS A 70 6.34 17.27 11.40
CA LYS A 70 5.12 16.49 11.05
C LYS A 70 5.10 15.96 9.60
N LYS A 71 5.64 14.75 9.39
CA LYS A 71 5.75 14.10 8.08
C LYS A 71 4.41 14.13 7.32
N CYS A 72 4.33 14.95 6.27
CA CYS A 72 3.25 14.95 5.26
C CYS A 72 3.37 13.67 4.44
N ARG A 73 2.93 12.56 5.01
CA ARG A 73 2.98 11.23 4.43
C ARG A 73 1.67 10.54 4.75
N ILE A 74 1.15 9.84 3.75
CA ILE A 74 -0.06 9.03 3.91
C ILE A 74 0.33 7.82 4.76
N GLU A 75 -0.33 7.68 5.91
CA GLU A 75 -0.13 6.53 6.80
C GLU A 75 -0.73 5.29 6.16
N ARG A 76 0.09 4.24 6.04
CA ARG A 76 -0.24 3.05 5.26
C ARG A 76 0.57 1.82 5.64
N ALA A 77 -0.07 0.68 5.44
CA ALA A 77 0.48 -0.66 5.44
C ALA A 77 0.46 -1.20 4.01
N VAL A 78 1.57 -1.79 3.56
CA VAL A 78 1.64 -2.47 2.27
C VAL A 78 2.15 -3.88 2.47
N CYS A 79 1.34 -4.86 2.10
CA CYS A 79 1.75 -6.26 1.96
C CYS A 79 1.84 -6.59 0.48
N ILE A 80 2.95 -7.20 0.06
CA ILE A 80 3.09 -7.70 -1.30
C ILE A 80 3.04 -9.22 -1.23
N GLU A 81 2.11 -9.82 -1.95
CA GLU A 81 1.85 -11.25 -1.98
C GLU A 81 2.13 -11.83 -3.35
N CYS A 82 2.62 -13.07 -3.40
CA CYS A 82 2.84 -13.84 -4.61
C CYS A 82 1.87 -15.03 -4.64
N ALA A 83 0.69 -14.81 -5.22
CA ALA A 83 -0.20 -15.90 -5.61
C ALA A 83 0.27 -16.48 -6.96
N SER A 84 -0.48 -16.29 -8.03
CA SER A 84 0.03 -16.53 -9.39
C SER A 84 0.99 -15.44 -9.85
N LEU A 85 0.88 -14.23 -9.27
CA LEU A 85 1.70 -13.06 -9.53
C LEU A 85 1.82 -12.21 -8.26
N TYR A 86 2.85 -11.36 -8.24
CA TYR A 86 3.01 -10.35 -7.20
C TYR A 86 1.91 -9.30 -7.27
N HIS A 87 1.17 -9.09 -6.18
CA HIS A 87 0.17 -8.04 -6.03
C HIS A 87 0.33 -7.35 -4.67
N ALA A 88 -0.11 -6.10 -4.56
CA ALA A 88 0.07 -5.31 -3.34
C ALA A 88 -1.27 -5.02 -2.68
N ASN A 89 -1.45 -5.55 -1.49
CA ASN A 89 -2.56 -5.24 -0.59
C ASN A 89 -2.20 -4.00 0.21
N VAL A 90 -3.00 -2.96 0.08
CA VAL A 90 -2.72 -1.64 0.65
C VAL A 90 -3.84 -1.25 1.61
N MET A 91 -3.47 -1.07 2.87
CA MET A 91 -4.33 -0.47 3.89
C MET A 91 -3.81 0.93 4.19
N MET A 92 -4.66 1.94 4.18
CA MET A 92 -4.23 3.30 4.48
C MET A 92 -5.24 4.05 5.32
N LYS A 93 -4.77 5.12 5.97
CA LYS A 93 -5.63 6.17 6.47
C LYS A 93 -6.07 7.06 5.31
N ARG A 94 -7.36 7.38 5.28
CA ARG A 94 -7.90 8.41 4.39
C ARG A 94 -7.14 9.71 4.62
N TYR A 95 -6.84 10.40 3.52
CA TYR A 95 -6.22 11.72 3.50
C TYR A 95 -7.07 12.64 2.61
N GLY A 96 -6.89 13.95 2.77
CA GLY A 96 -7.72 14.94 2.10
C GLY A 96 -9.18 14.89 2.54
N SER A 97 -10.05 15.57 1.77
CA SER A 97 -11.49 15.68 2.02
C SER A 97 -12.36 15.06 0.91
N GLN A 98 -11.75 14.26 0.04
CA GLN A 98 -12.42 13.63 -1.11
C GLN A 98 -13.33 12.47 -0.68
N SER A 99 -14.33 12.15 -1.51
CA SER A 99 -15.12 10.92 -1.37
C SER A 99 -14.25 9.69 -1.66
N ASP A 100 -14.71 8.51 -1.23
CA ASP A 100 -13.98 7.25 -1.46
C ASP A 100 -13.80 6.95 -2.95
N GLU A 101 -14.84 7.21 -3.74
CA GLU A 101 -14.83 7.01 -5.19
C GLU A 101 -13.82 7.95 -5.86
N SER A 102 -13.81 9.21 -5.44
CA SER A 102 -12.90 10.23 -5.96
C SER A 102 -11.45 9.92 -5.61
N LEU A 103 -11.21 9.48 -4.37
CA LEU A 103 -9.90 9.08 -3.89
C LEU A 103 -9.38 7.83 -4.60
N LEU A 104 -10.22 6.80 -4.74
CA LEU A 104 -9.86 5.59 -5.46
C LEU A 104 -9.57 5.89 -6.93
N ALA A 105 -10.38 6.74 -7.57
CA ALA A 105 -10.11 7.20 -8.92
C ALA A 105 -8.74 7.89 -9.00
N HIS A 106 -8.43 8.83 -8.11
CA HIS A 106 -7.13 9.49 -8.12
C HIS A 106 -5.97 8.50 -7.96
N ILE A 107 -6.09 7.52 -7.06
CA ILE A 107 -5.12 6.44 -6.88
C ILE A 107 -4.98 5.61 -8.16
N LYS A 108 -6.10 5.19 -8.76
CA LYS A 108 -6.15 4.42 -10.02
C LYS A 108 -5.43 5.16 -11.13
N ARG A 109 -5.69 6.46 -11.27
CA ARG A 109 -5.11 7.30 -12.33
C ARG A 109 -3.61 7.39 -12.18
N THR A 110 -3.17 7.65 -10.95
CA THR A 110 -1.74 7.78 -10.63
C THR A 110 -1.01 6.45 -10.82
N TRP A 111 -1.65 5.34 -10.46
CA TRP A 111 -1.10 3.99 -10.67
C TRP A 111 -0.96 3.66 -12.16
N LEU A 112 -2.03 3.86 -12.94
CA LEU A 112 -2.03 3.66 -14.39
C LEU A 112 -0.94 4.49 -15.07
N ASP A 113 -0.77 5.76 -14.69
CA ASP A 113 0.29 6.60 -15.22
C ASP A 113 1.69 6.04 -14.90
N ILE A 114 1.93 5.56 -13.68
CA ILE A 114 3.20 4.90 -13.30
C ILE A 114 3.46 3.65 -14.14
N GLN A 115 2.41 2.91 -14.51
CA GLN A 115 2.50 1.74 -15.39
C GLN A 115 2.66 2.10 -16.87
N ASN A 116 2.66 3.39 -17.23
CA ASN A 116 2.55 3.89 -18.60
C ASN A 116 1.27 3.39 -19.29
N ARG A 117 0.14 3.52 -18.60
CA ARG A 117 -1.20 3.02 -18.98
C ARG A 117 -2.29 4.07 -18.77
N ALA A 118 -1.96 5.36 -18.85
CA ALA A 118 -2.91 6.44 -18.55
C ALA A 118 -4.21 6.39 -19.39
N GLY A 119 -4.19 5.73 -20.56
CA GLY A 119 -5.38 5.52 -21.41
C GLY A 119 -6.29 4.36 -21.01
N ASP A 120 -5.86 3.46 -20.12
CA ASP A 120 -6.59 2.23 -19.77
C ASP A 120 -7.53 2.43 -18.57
N TRP A 121 -8.32 3.50 -18.58
CA TRP A 121 -9.11 3.92 -17.41
C TRP A 121 -10.20 2.92 -17.00
N SER A 122 -10.79 2.24 -17.98
CA SER A 122 -11.78 1.19 -17.78
C SER A 122 -11.19 -0.14 -17.31
N ASP A 123 -9.86 -0.19 -17.09
CA ASP A 123 -9.20 -1.41 -16.62
C ASP A 123 -9.45 -1.63 -15.12
N ASP A 124 -10.42 -2.48 -14.81
CA ASP A 124 -10.72 -2.92 -13.44
C ASP A 124 -9.84 -4.09 -12.98
N TYR A 125 -8.94 -4.62 -13.82
CA TYR A 125 -7.99 -5.67 -13.47
C TYR A 125 -6.90 -5.20 -12.48
N LEU A 126 -6.73 -3.89 -12.33
CA LEU A 126 -5.69 -3.30 -11.47
C LEU A 126 -6.14 -2.99 -10.05
N PHE A 127 -7.46 -2.92 -9.80
CA PHE A 127 -8.06 -2.48 -8.54
C PHE A 127 -9.33 -3.26 -8.22
N GLN A 128 -9.58 -3.54 -6.95
CA GLN A 128 -10.88 -4.01 -6.50
C GLN A 128 -11.77 -2.81 -6.15
N LEU A 129 -12.57 -2.33 -7.12
CA LEU A 129 -13.50 -1.20 -6.93
C LEU A 129 -14.62 -1.51 -5.92
N SER A 130 -15.06 -2.77 -5.84
CA SER A 130 -16.13 -3.22 -4.94
C SER A 130 -15.56 -3.76 -3.63
N GLY A 131 -15.91 -3.13 -2.51
CA GLY A 131 -15.48 -3.59 -1.19
C GLY A 131 -14.22 -2.90 -0.63
N ASN A 132 -13.99 -1.63 -0.97
CA ASN A 132 -12.95 -0.77 -0.36
C ASN A 132 -13.20 -0.45 1.13
N GLN A 133 -14.33 -0.88 1.68
CA GLN A 133 -14.50 -0.92 3.12
C GLN A 133 -13.60 -2.02 3.68
N ILE A 134 -12.88 -1.72 4.75
CA ILE A 134 -12.09 -2.74 5.46
C ILE A 134 -13.05 -3.80 5.97
N LYS A 135 -13.09 -4.93 5.26
CA LYS A 135 -14.11 -5.96 5.46
C LYS A 135 -14.09 -6.55 6.86
N ASN A 136 -12.97 -6.46 7.59
CA ASN A 136 -12.80 -6.63 9.04
C ASN A 136 -11.32 -6.96 9.34
N GLN A 137 -10.96 -7.07 10.62
CA GLN A 137 -9.66 -7.58 11.08
C GLN A 137 -9.32 -9.00 10.57
N GLN A 138 -10.24 -9.75 9.94
CA GLN A 138 -9.94 -11.11 9.46
C GLN A 138 -9.09 -11.09 8.18
N ALA A 139 -9.20 -10.08 7.32
CA ALA A 139 -8.25 -9.88 6.22
C ALA A 139 -6.81 -9.66 6.73
N VAL A 140 -6.67 -9.05 7.92
CA VAL A 140 -5.37 -8.89 8.63
C VAL A 140 -4.91 -10.23 9.23
N SER A 141 -5.83 -11.10 9.63
CA SER A 141 -5.52 -12.39 10.27
C SER A 141 -4.94 -13.44 9.31
N VAL A 142 -5.25 -13.34 8.00
CA VAL A 142 -4.70 -14.27 7.00
C VAL A 142 -3.17 -14.17 6.95
N TYR A 143 -2.62 -12.95 7.10
CA TYR A 143 -1.17 -12.68 7.19
C TYR A 143 -0.50 -13.14 8.50
N SER A 144 -1.26 -13.71 9.44
CA SER A 144 -0.76 -14.15 10.75
C SER A 144 -0.66 -15.67 10.91
N ASN A 145 -0.96 -16.43 9.86
CA ASN A 145 -0.92 -17.90 9.91
C ASN A 145 0.49 -18.47 9.61
N LYS A 146 0.69 -19.73 9.98
CA LYS A 146 1.97 -20.46 9.84
C LYS A 146 2.45 -20.56 8.39
N ASP A 147 1.53 -20.52 7.44
CA ASP A 147 1.83 -20.60 6.00
C ASP A 147 2.35 -19.26 5.48
N THR A 148 1.78 -18.14 5.91
CA THR A 148 2.31 -16.79 5.62
C THR A 148 3.71 -16.63 6.21
N ALA A 149 3.99 -17.19 7.38
CA ALA A 149 5.33 -17.14 7.99
C ALA A 149 6.39 -17.89 7.15
N LYS A 150 6.01 -19.02 6.53
CA LYS A 150 6.86 -19.76 5.58
C LYS A 150 7.00 -19.02 4.25
N ALA A 151 5.91 -18.44 3.73
CA ALA A 151 5.94 -17.60 2.53
C ALA A 151 6.86 -16.38 2.72
N ASN A 152 6.78 -15.71 3.88
CA ASN A 152 7.70 -14.63 4.27
C ASN A 152 9.17 -15.09 4.29
N GLN A 153 9.47 -16.29 4.79
CA GLN A 153 10.84 -16.84 4.78
C GLN A 153 11.37 -17.11 3.36
N ARG A 154 10.46 -17.34 2.40
CA ARG A 154 10.76 -17.56 0.98
C ARG A 154 10.65 -16.28 0.13
N ASN A 155 10.34 -15.13 0.74
CA ASN A 155 10.00 -13.86 0.09
C ASN A 155 8.75 -13.93 -0.84
N GLU A 156 7.87 -14.89 -0.63
CA GLU A 156 6.65 -15.08 -1.44
C GLU A 156 5.56 -14.07 -1.02
N ASP A 157 5.29 -13.92 0.29
CA ASP A 157 4.36 -12.93 0.84
C ASP A 157 5.05 -12.12 1.93
N VAL A 158 5.27 -10.81 1.70
CA VAL A 158 6.12 -9.99 2.57
C VAL A 158 5.50 -8.63 2.87
N PHE A 159 5.51 -8.27 4.16
CA PHE A 159 5.25 -6.89 4.57
C PHE A 159 6.34 -5.95 4.02
N CYS A 160 5.93 -5.03 3.14
CA CYS A 160 6.86 -4.15 2.47
C CYS A 160 7.17 -2.91 3.32
N THR A 161 8.22 -3.00 4.14
CA THR A 161 8.65 -1.90 5.03
C THR A 161 9.04 -0.62 4.27
N LYS A 162 9.58 -0.74 3.05
CA LYS A 162 9.98 0.40 2.20
C LYS A 162 8.75 1.17 1.67
N ALA A 163 7.72 0.43 1.26
CA ALA A 163 6.50 1.01 0.73
C ALA A 163 5.56 1.50 1.86
N SER A 164 5.66 0.93 3.06
CA SER A 164 4.84 1.28 4.22
C SER A 164 5.30 2.55 4.94
N PHE A 165 4.38 3.17 5.69
CA PHE A 165 4.69 4.29 6.57
C PHE A 165 3.69 4.38 7.72
N ILE A 166 4.20 4.34 8.96
CA ILE A 166 3.46 4.85 10.13
C ILE A 166 4.16 6.09 10.64
N ARG A 167 3.37 7.09 11.01
CA ARG A 167 3.87 8.13 11.89
C ARG A 167 4.15 7.55 13.27
N LYS A 168 5.41 7.60 13.72
CA LYS A 168 5.70 7.41 15.13
C LYS A 168 5.03 8.57 15.88
N HIS A 169 4.03 8.27 16.72
CA HIS A 169 3.66 9.21 17.77
C HIS A 169 4.90 9.39 18.63
N SER A 170 5.45 10.61 18.67
CA SER A 170 6.40 10.92 19.72
C SER A 170 5.61 10.80 21.02
N ASN A 171 5.96 9.82 21.87
CA ASN A 171 5.70 9.93 23.29
C ASN A 171 6.53 11.11 23.80
N LYS A 172 6.07 12.34 23.54
CA LYS A 172 6.37 13.45 24.43
C LYS A 172 5.38 13.28 25.58
N ARG A 173 5.80 12.48 26.56
CA ARG A 173 5.41 12.74 27.94
C ARG A 173 6.10 14.02 28.38
#